data_AF-A0A0M8RUL9-F1
#
_entry.id   AF-A0A0M8RUL9-F1
#
_cell.length_a   1.000
_cell.length_b   1.000
_cell.length_c   1.000
_cell.angle_alpha   90.00
_cell.angle_beta   90.00
_cell.angle_gamma   90.00
#
_symmetry.space_group_name_H-M   'P 1'
#
loop_
_entity.id
_entity.type
_entity.pdbx_description
1 polymer ?
#
loop_
_entity_poly.entity_id
_entity_poly.type
_entity_poly.pdbx_seq_one_letter_code
_entity_poly.pdbx_strand_id
1 'polypeptide(L)'
;MDAELTALATAGATALVQQMVTEGWTQARQRVAAFFSRRRGGDEEEALQGELEVSRTDLLAAQRDGDEAGEADVQAEWRVRLRRALRDDPAAAEELRQLLTEMRTDTEPGITVRDVHNTMTGGAHRGTVIQAGVISRVDQSGGGSTRGPARG
;
A
#
# COMPACT_ATOMS: atom_id res chain seq x y z
N MET A 1 -20.26 0.68 -1.95
CA MET A 1 -19.04 0.82 -1.14
C MET A 1 -18.39 2.12 -1.54
N ASP A 2 -17.97 2.93 -0.58
CA ASP A 2 -17.34 4.21 -0.88
C ASP A 2 -15.99 3.99 -1.58
N ALA A 3 -15.77 4.68 -2.70
CA ALA A 3 -14.52 4.59 -3.45
C ALA A 3 -13.34 5.05 -2.58
N GLU A 4 -13.61 6.00 -1.69
CA GLU A 4 -12.66 6.56 -0.73
C GLU A 4 -12.14 5.52 0.27
N LEU A 5 -13.03 4.70 0.86
CA LEU A 5 -12.62 3.63 1.80
C LEU A 5 -11.78 2.55 1.11
N THR A 6 -12.05 2.29 -0.17
CA THR A 6 -11.26 1.32 -0.96
C THR A 6 -9.87 1.86 -1.27
N ALA A 7 -9.77 3.15 -1.63
CA ALA A 7 -8.49 3.83 -1.83
C ALA A 7 -7.68 3.86 -0.52
N LEU A 8 -8.33 4.17 0.61
CA LEU A 8 -7.68 4.21 1.92
C LEU A 8 -7.17 2.83 2.35
N ALA A 9 -7.96 1.77 2.19
CA ALA A 9 -7.51 0.41 2.48
C ALA A 9 -6.31 -0.02 1.61
N THR A 10 -6.29 0.43 0.34
CA THR A 10 -5.17 0.16 -0.58
C THR A 10 -3.91 0.88 -0.13
N ALA A 11 -4.02 2.18 0.20
CA ALA A 11 -2.90 2.96 0.72
C ALA A 11 -2.38 2.38 2.05
N GLY A 12 -3.28 1.96 2.95
CA GLY A 12 -2.96 1.31 4.21
C GLY A 12 -2.14 0.04 4.03
N ALA A 13 -2.56 -0.85 3.13
CA ALA A 13 -1.84 -2.09 2.84
C ALA A 13 -0.46 -1.83 2.23
N THR A 14 -0.33 -0.87 1.31
CA THR A 14 0.97 -0.49 0.75
C THR A 14 1.91 0.03 1.83
N ALA A 15 1.46 0.94 2.69
CA ALA A 15 2.29 1.47 3.76
C ALA A 15 2.72 0.38 4.76
N LEU A 16 1.82 -0.55 5.07
CA LEU A 16 2.12 -1.68 5.95
C LEU A 16 3.25 -2.56 5.39
N VAL A 17 3.17 -2.95 4.12
CA VAL A 17 4.21 -3.75 3.44
C VAL A 17 5.54 -3.00 3.40
N GLN A 18 5.52 -1.69 3.15
CA GLN A 18 6.74 -0.88 3.20
C GLN A 18 7.35 -0.85 4.60
N GLN A 19 6.54 -0.76 5.67
CA GLN A 19 7.03 -0.80 7.04
C GLN A 19 7.54 -2.20 7.46
N MET A 20 7.06 -3.30 6.86
CA MET A 20 7.52 -4.65 7.19
C MET A 20 9.02 -4.86 6.90
N VAL A 21 9.58 -4.10 5.95
CA VAL A 21 11.00 -4.18 5.58
C VAL A 21 11.87 -3.10 6.23
N THR A 22 11.29 -2.17 6.99
CA THR A 22 12.05 -1.14 7.72
C THR A 22 12.39 -1.58 9.14
N GLU A 23 13.31 -0.85 9.77
CA GLU A 23 13.62 -1.01 11.19
C GLU A 23 12.45 -0.55 12.10
N GLY A 24 11.55 0.30 11.58
CA GLY A 24 10.34 0.78 12.25
C GLY A 24 9.20 -0.25 12.36
N TRP A 25 9.36 -1.44 11.77
CA TRP A 25 8.36 -2.50 11.74
C TRP A 25 7.76 -2.81 13.12
N THR A 26 8.59 -2.94 14.16
CA THR A 26 8.14 -3.36 15.49
C THR A 26 7.06 -2.43 16.04
N GLN A 27 7.21 -1.13 15.81
CA GLN A 27 6.27 -0.12 16.28
C GLN A 27 5.03 -0.07 15.39
N ALA A 28 5.20 -0.21 14.07
CA ALA A 28 4.09 -0.31 13.11
C ALA A 28 3.20 -1.52 13.41
N ARG A 29 3.79 -2.69 13.67
CA ARG A 29 3.11 -3.95 14.01
C ARG A 29 2.21 -3.81 15.23
N GLN A 30 2.72 -3.21 16.31
CA GLN A 30 1.95 -2.98 17.53
C GLN A 30 0.72 -2.09 17.28
N ARG A 31 0.90 -0.97 16.56
CA ARG A 31 -0.20 -0.05 16.28
C ARG A 31 -1.26 -0.66 15.36
N VAL A 32 -0.86 -1.41 14.34
CA VAL A 32 -1.79 -2.07 13.42
C VAL A 32 -2.55 -3.19 14.13
N ALA A 33 -1.88 -3.96 14.98
CA ALA A 33 -2.55 -4.96 15.80
C ALA A 33 -3.55 -4.32 16.77
N ALA A 34 -3.17 -3.23 17.45
CA ALA A 34 -4.07 -2.48 18.32
C ALA A 34 -5.29 -1.92 17.55
N PHE A 35 -5.09 -1.41 16.33
CA PHE A 35 -6.16 -0.98 15.44
C PHE A 35 -7.16 -2.13 15.21
N PHE A 36 -6.71 -3.30 14.74
CA PHE A 36 -7.64 -4.41 14.50
C PHE A 36 -8.26 -4.97 15.79
N SER A 37 -7.49 -5.05 16.89
CA SER A 37 -7.95 -5.58 18.17
C SER A 37 -9.09 -4.77 18.76
N ARG A 38 -9.00 -3.42 18.75
CA ARG A 38 -10.06 -2.53 19.22
C ARG A 38 -11.41 -2.77 18.54
N ARG A 39 -11.39 -3.25 17.29
CA ARG A 39 -12.58 -3.52 16.48
C ARG A 39 -13.13 -4.94 16.68
N ARG A 40 -12.34 -5.85 17.25
CA ARG A 40 -12.77 -7.22 17.59
C ARG A 40 -13.03 -7.46 19.07
N GLY A 41 -12.89 -6.44 19.92
CA GLY A 41 -13.19 -6.53 21.35
C GLY A 41 -11.98 -6.52 22.29
N GLY A 42 -10.75 -6.33 21.77
CA GLY A 42 -9.55 -6.07 22.57
C GLY A 42 -8.67 -7.29 22.88
N ASP A 43 -9.20 -8.50 22.77
CA ASP A 43 -8.49 -9.73 23.20
C ASP A 43 -7.59 -10.37 22.12
N GLU A 44 -7.59 -9.85 20.89
CA GLU A 44 -6.90 -10.48 19.74
C GLU A 44 -5.59 -9.79 19.34
N GLU A 45 -5.09 -8.82 20.12
CA GLU A 45 -3.91 -8.03 19.73
C GLU A 45 -2.66 -8.91 19.52
N GLU A 46 -2.39 -9.85 20.42
CA GLU A 46 -1.22 -10.74 20.33
C GLU A 46 -1.33 -11.73 19.15
N ALA A 47 -2.56 -12.20 18.87
CA ALA A 47 -2.82 -13.05 17.70
C ALA A 47 -2.58 -12.28 16.39
N LEU A 48 -3.11 -11.06 16.28
CA LEU A 48 -2.92 -10.17 15.13
C LEU A 48 -1.44 -9.81 14.93
N GLN A 49 -0.73 -9.58 16.03
CA GLN A 49 0.71 -9.38 16.03
C GLN A 49 1.48 -10.58 15.47
N GLY A 50 1.06 -11.80 15.79
CA GLY A 50 1.62 -13.03 15.23
C GLY A 50 1.34 -13.16 13.73
N GLU A 51 0.10 -12.92 13.29
CA GLU A 51 -0.27 -12.93 11.87
C GLU A 51 0.54 -11.92 11.05
N LEU A 52 0.74 -10.71 11.58
CA LEU A 52 1.57 -9.68 10.96
C LEU A 52 3.04 -10.14 10.80
N GLU A 53 3.59 -10.86 11.78
CA GLU A 53 4.97 -11.37 11.71
C GLU A 53 5.11 -12.52 10.70
N VAL A 54 4.09 -13.36 10.57
CA VAL A 54 4.03 -14.38 9.52
C VAL A 54 4.05 -13.72 8.14
N SER A 55 3.16 -12.74 7.89
CA SER A 55 3.14 -12.00 6.62
C SER A 55 4.47 -11.31 6.31
N ARG A 56 5.15 -10.76 7.32
CA ARG A 56 6.50 -10.20 7.14
C ARG A 56 7.51 -11.26 6.73
N THR A 57 7.45 -12.44 7.35
CA THR A 57 8.35 -13.56 7.02
C THR A 57 8.16 -13.98 5.57
N ASP A 58 6.90 -14.10 5.13
CA ASP A 58 6.54 -14.45 3.74
C ASP A 58 7.00 -13.36 2.76
N LEU A 59 6.79 -12.09 3.09
CA LEU A 59 7.26 -10.96 2.29
C LEU A 59 8.79 -10.97 2.13
N LEU A 60 9.53 -11.21 3.22
CA LEU A 60 10.99 -11.27 3.19
C LEU A 60 11.50 -12.51 2.44
N ALA A 61 10.73 -13.59 2.39
CA ALA A 61 11.05 -14.74 1.55
C ALA A 61 10.85 -14.39 0.06
N ALA A 62 9.69 -13.83 -0.29
CA ALA A 62 9.38 -13.40 -1.64
C ALA A 62 10.43 -12.40 -2.19
N GLN A 63 10.83 -11.40 -1.40
CA GLN A 63 11.89 -10.45 -1.77
C GLN A 63 13.25 -11.12 -2.04
N ARG A 64 13.60 -12.14 -1.25
CA ARG A 64 14.86 -12.89 -1.47
C ARG A 64 14.83 -13.69 -2.76
N ASP A 65 13.66 -14.23 -3.09
CA ASP A 65 13.44 -15.04 -4.29
C ASP A 65 13.14 -14.19 -5.54
N GLY A 66 12.94 -12.88 -5.37
CA GLY A 66 12.50 -11.96 -6.44
C GLY A 66 11.06 -12.23 -6.91
N ASP A 67 10.23 -12.79 -6.03
CA ASP A 67 8.84 -13.14 -6.30
C ASP A 67 7.91 -11.93 -6.09
N GLU A 68 7.77 -11.12 -7.14
CA GLU A 68 6.87 -9.97 -7.15
C GLU A 68 5.39 -10.37 -6.92
N ALA A 69 5.00 -11.61 -7.27
CA ALA A 69 3.64 -12.09 -7.07
C ALA A 69 3.39 -12.37 -5.58
N GLY A 70 4.34 -12.99 -4.89
CA GLY A 70 4.29 -13.20 -3.44
C GLY A 70 4.19 -11.89 -2.65
N GLU A 71 4.93 -10.86 -3.05
CA GLU A 71 4.82 -9.53 -2.44
C GLU A 71 3.43 -8.91 -2.65
N ALA A 72 2.89 -9.02 -3.87
CA ALA A 72 1.57 -8.52 -4.22
C ALA A 72 0.44 -9.26 -3.48
N ASP A 73 0.61 -10.55 -3.23
CA ASP A 73 -0.35 -11.38 -2.49
C ASP A 73 -0.42 -10.97 -1.02
N VAL A 74 0.73 -10.76 -0.35
CA VAL A 74 0.77 -10.23 1.01
C VAL A 74 0.06 -8.87 1.08
N GLN A 75 0.34 -7.97 0.14
CA GLN A 75 -0.34 -6.67 0.08
C GLN A 75 -1.85 -6.83 -0.15
N ALA A 76 -2.26 -7.73 -1.04
CA ALA A 76 -3.67 -7.96 -1.36
C ALA A 76 -4.44 -8.50 -0.16
N GLU A 77 -3.84 -9.39 0.63
CA GLU A 77 -4.41 -9.94 1.85
C GLU A 77 -4.76 -8.83 2.85
N TRP A 78 -3.78 -8.00 3.20
CA TRP A 78 -3.97 -6.91 4.17
C TRP A 78 -4.93 -5.84 3.65
N ARG A 79 -4.93 -5.57 2.34
CA ARG A 79 -5.93 -4.68 1.71
C ARG A 79 -7.35 -5.19 1.91
N VAL A 80 -7.59 -6.50 1.74
CA VAL A 80 -8.93 -7.08 1.93
C VAL A 80 -9.35 -6.99 3.38
N ARG A 81 -8.44 -7.26 4.33
CA ARG A 81 -8.68 -7.17 5.77
C ARG A 81 -9.02 -5.74 6.21
N LEU A 82 -8.22 -4.75 5.81
CA LEU A 82 -8.49 -3.33 6.07
C LEU A 82 -9.83 -2.89 5.47
N ARG A 83 -10.12 -3.32 4.25
CA ARG A 83 -11.38 -3.00 3.58
C ARG A 83 -12.60 -3.57 4.32
N ARG A 84 -12.47 -4.77 4.93
CA ARG A 84 -13.53 -5.34 5.77
C ARG A 84 -13.70 -4.51 7.05
N ALA A 85 -12.59 -4.21 7.75
CA ALA A 85 -12.62 -3.39 8.95
C ALA A 85 -13.26 -2.00 8.72
N LEU A 86 -12.91 -1.29 7.64
CA LEU A 86 -13.51 0.00 7.28
C LEU A 86 -14.98 -0.09 6.87
N ARG A 87 -15.43 -1.26 6.39
CA ARG A 87 -16.83 -1.46 6.04
C ARG A 87 -17.68 -1.69 7.29
N ASP A 88 -17.14 -2.46 8.24
CA ASP A 88 -17.81 -2.78 9.49
C ASP A 88 -17.81 -1.57 10.44
N ASP A 89 -16.74 -0.77 10.42
CA ASP A 89 -16.62 0.48 11.17
C ASP A 89 -16.08 1.63 10.28
N PRO A 90 -16.94 2.45 9.66
CA PRO A 90 -16.51 3.58 8.84
C PRO A 90 -15.75 4.66 9.62
N ALA A 91 -15.96 4.78 10.94
CA ALA A 91 -15.25 5.76 11.78
C ALA A 91 -13.75 5.44 11.88
N ALA A 92 -13.38 4.17 11.66
CA ALA A 92 -12.00 3.72 11.56
C ALA A 92 -11.18 4.37 10.43
N ALA A 93 -11.84 4.96 9.44
CA ALA A 93 -11.15 5.61 8.32
C ALA A 93 -10.23 6.72 8.81
N GLU A 94 -10.67 7.50 9.79
CA GLU A 94 -9.88 8.61 10.32
C GLU A 94 -8.69 8.11 11.16
N GLU A 95 -8.91 7.07 11.97
CA GLU A 95 -7.85 6.41 12.73
C GLU A 95 -6.78 5.79 11.80
N LEU A 96 -7.21 5.16 10.70
CA LEU A 96 -6.29 4.60 9.70
C LEU A 96 -5.48 5.70 8.99
N ARG A 97 -6.07 6.86 8.71
CA ARG A 97 -5.34 8.02 8.14
C ARG A 97 -4.28 8.55 9.10
N GLN A 98 -4.61 8.65 10.38
CA GLN A 98 -3.67 9.08 11.40
C GLN A 98 -2.51 8.09 11.51
N LEU A 99 -2.82 6.79 11.58
CA LEU A 99 -1.83 5.72 11.61
C LEU A 99 -0.88 5.78 10.39
N LEU A 100 -1.41 6.02 9.19
CA LEU A 100 -0.61 6.17 7.98
C LEU A 100 0.31 7.40 8.02
N THR A 101 -0.15 8.50 8.62
CA THR A 101 0.64 9.72 8.77
C THR A 101 1.79 9.51 9.76
N GLU A 102 1.54 8.78 10.85
CA GLU A 102 2.57 8.41 11.82
C GLU A 102 3.63 7.49 11.20
N MET A 103 3.22 6.45 10.48
CA MET A 103 4.15 5.52 9.80
C MET A 103 5.06 6.23 8.79
N ARG A 104 4.56 7.25 8.10
CA ARG A 104 5.35 8.08 7.18
C ARG A 104 6.38 8.94 7.91
N THR A 105 6.08 9.34 9.14
CA THR A 105 6.96 10.18 9.97
C THR A 105 8.09 9.36 10.60
N ASP A 106 7.84 8.09 10.95
CA ASP A 106 8.81 7.19 11.58
C ASP A 106 9.92 6.69 10.61
N THR A 107 9.81 6.97 9.30
CA THR A 107 10.77 6.52 8.27
C THR A 107 11.96 7.49 8.06
N GLU A 108 12.26 8.36 9.03
CA GLU A 108 13.34 9.38 9.02
C GLU A 108 13.19 10.58 8.04
N PRO A 109 13.67 11.79 8.43
CA PRO A 109 13.54 13.04 7.67
C PRO A 109 14.64 13.17 6.61
N GLY A 110 14.45 12.56 5.44
CA GLY A 110 15.42 12.71 4.34
C GLY A 110 14.99 12.15 2.99
N ILE A 111 14.07 11.20 3.00
CA ILE A 111 13.36 10.77 1.79
C ILE A 111 11.96 11.31 1.90
N THR A 112 11.70 12.42 1.20
CA THR A 112 10.32 12.79 0.87
C THR A 112 9.76 11.61 0.06
N VAL A 113 9.07 10.67 0.74
CA VAL A 113 8.16 9.73 0.09
C VAL A 113 7.05 10.60 -0.46
N ARG A 114 7.35 11.15 -1.64
CA ARG A 114 6.52 12.10 -2.36
C ARG A 114 5.16 11.47 -2.43
N ASP A 115 4.23 12.28 -1.99
CA ASP A 115 2.89 11.90 -1.65
C ASP A 115 2.37 10.77 -2.54
N VAL A 116 2.14 9.58 -1.96
CA VAL A 116 1.44 8.50 -2.68
C VAL A 116 -0.03 8.90 -2.69
N HIS A 117 -0.31 9.96 -3.46
CA HIS A 117 -1.63 10.45 -3.73
C HIS A 117 -2.21 9.49 -4.77
N ASN A 118 -2.79 8.39 -4.31
CA ASN A 118 -3.57 7.51 -5.17
C ASN A 118 -4.87 8.24 -5.52
N THR A 119 -4.76 9.19 -6.44
CA THR A 119 -5.85 10.00 -6.94
C THR A 119 -6.62 9.15 -7.94
N MET A 120 -7.55 8.33 -7.46
CA MET A 120 -8.55 7.70 -8.33
C MET A 120 -9.56 8.76 -8.77
N THR A 121 -9.21 9.53 -9.80
CA THR A 121 -10.19 10.38 -10.51
C THR A 121 -10.68 9.61 -11.73
N GLY A 122 -11.97 9.24 -11.73
CA GLY A 122 -12.72 9.02 -12.96
C GLY A 122 -13.35 7.63 -13.15
N GLY A 123 -14.68 7.64 -13.19
CA GLY A 123 -15.57 6.82 -14.03
C GLY A 123 -15.12 5.44 -14.53
N ALA A 124 -15.86 4.41 -14.06
CA ALA A 124 -16.13 3.15 -14.75
C ALA A 124 -15.05 2.61 -15.72
N HIS A 125 -14.14 1.76 -15.24
CA HIS A 125 -13.37 0.89 -16.11
C HIS A 125 -13.39 -0.56 -15.63
N ARG A 126 -14.02 -1.42 -16.46
CA ARG A 126 -13.85 -2.87 -16.46
C ARG A 126 -12.58 -3.19 -17.25
N GLY A 127 -11.51 -3.57 -16.56
CA GLY A 127 -10.27 -4.03 -17.19
C GLY A 127 -9.21 -4.29 -16.12
N THR A 128 -8.55 -5.45 -16.20
CA THR A 128 -7.57 -5.96 -15.23
C THR A 128 -6.57 -4.88 -14.81
N VAL A 129 -6.56 -4.57 -13.50
CA VAL A 129 -5.64 -3.58 -12.93
C VAL A 129 -4.36 -4.31 -12.54
N ILE A 130 -3.31 -4.16 -13.34
CA ILE A 130 -1.93 -4.42 -12.90
C ILE A 130 -1.38 -3.10 -12.40
N GLN A 131 -1.26 -2.96 -11.08
CA GLN A 131 -0.58 -1.84 -10.44
C GLN A 131 0.83 -2.32 -10.08
N ALA A 132 1.73 -2.28 -11.06
CA ALA A 132 3.16 -2.54 -10.84
C ALA A 132 3.79 -1.30 -10.17
N GLY A 133 4.49 -1.53 -9.06
CA GLY A 133 5.23 -0.50 -8.35
C GLY A 133 6.37 0.08 -9.19
N VAL A 134 6.55 1.40 -9.03
CA VAL A 134 7.73 2.19 -9.40
C VAL A 134 8.20 2.08 -10.86
N ILE A 135 7.67 2.94 -11.73
CA ILE A 135 8.38 3.35 -12.96
C ILE A 135 9.32 4.51 -12.60
N SER A 136 10.59 4.19 -12.37
CA SER A 136 11.63 5.22 -12.27
C SER A 136 11.88 5.84 -13.64
N ARG A 137 11.38 7.07 -13.83
CA ARG A 137 11.81 8.05 -14.86
C ARG A 137 12.00 7.48 -16.28
N VAL A 138 10.96 7.56 -17.10
CA VAL A 138 11.15 7.61 -18.57
C VAL A 138 11.58 9.03 -18.93
N ASP A 139 12.87 9.20 -19.21
CA ASP A 139 13.34 10.32 -20.03
C ASP A 139 12.94 10.00 -21.47
N GLN A 140 11.88 10.65 -21.96
CA GLN A 140 11.52 10.53 -23.37
C GLN A 140 12.31 11.56 -24.18
N SER A 141 13.63 11.39 -24.24
CA SER A 141 14.44 11.97 -25.31
C SER A 141 14.31 11.08 -26.55
N GLY A 142 13.32 11.41 -27.38
CA GLY A 142 13.09 10.81 -28.68
C GLY A 142 13.30 11.84 -29.79
N GLY A 143 14.57 12.11 -30.13
CA GLY A 143 14.93 12.74 -31.39
C GLY A 143 14.64 11.81 -32.57
N GLY A 144 14.18 12.37 -33.69
CA GLY A 144 13.99 11.60 -34.91
C GLY A 144 13.27 12.35 -36.03
N SER A 145 14.03 13.11 -36.82
CA SER A 145 13.67 13.61 -38.15
C SER A 145 12.79 12.67 -38.97
N THR A 146 11.77 13.20 -39.64
CA THR A 146 11.39 12.70 -40.96
C THR A 146 11.14 13.83 -41.95
N ARG A 147 11.84 13.69 -43.06
CA ARG A 147 12.02 14.53 -44.25
C ARG A 147 10.95 14.17 -45.28
N GLY A 148 10.29 15.19 -45.86
CA GLY A 148 9.69 15.23 -47.23
C GLY A 148 8.58 14.20 -47.60
N PRO A 149 7.84 14.36 -48.72
CA PRO A 149 8.30 15.00 -49.96
C PRO A 149 7.32 16.02 -50.60
N ALA A 150 7.80 16.62 -51.70
CA ALA A 150 7.14 17.59 -52.58
C ALA A 150 6.07 16.99 -53.51
N ARG A 151 5.20 17.88 -54.04
CA ARG A 151 4.53 17.93 -55.37
C ARG A 151 3.08 18.45 -55.17
N GLY A 152 2.58 19.44 -55.90
CA GLY A 152 3.10 20.24 -57.00
C GLY A 152 2.10 21.34 -57.33
#